data_AF-A0A0G0Q6Y4-F1
#
_entry.id   AF-A0A0G0Q6Y4-F1
#
_cell.length_a   1.000
_cell.length_b   1.000
_cell.length_c   1.000
_cell.angle_alpha   90.00
_cell.angle_beta   90.00
_cell.angle_gamma   90.00
#
_symmetry.space_group_name_H-M   'P 1'
#
loop_
_entity.id
_entity.type
_entity.pdbx_description
1 polymer ?
#
loop_
_entity_poly.entity_id
_entity_poly.type
_entity_poly.pdbx_seq_one_letter_code
_entity_poly.pdbx_strand_id
1 'polypeptide(L)'
;MLSNREGFSPYHLRSCLLKAKEKLDSIPGPHLKQRNELSPDWLGWWIDRFEQIQNDYSHDILIHHQNFATFYSIQYIIPPRLRPNYGTLFVAGFEGGPNHRNALYQISAKRYTPIIIFEQESYFELFKDRLPLLPLEIRMSMLKFFPGFEGIVTVSPTVPIPGQDLNQYYANLHRQTEAFVCFVDENDPNWEMKRNRGIKPEDATLTHFNVPSTSERVARLRPRDAESLQTTLFSGIKIPISLEPEEIL
;
A
#
# COMPACT_ATOMS: atom_id res chain seq x y z
N MET A 1 12.43 4.59 -7.07
CA MET A 1 12.15 3.65 -5.96
C MET A 1 12.76 4.27 -4.73
N LEU A 2 12.09 4.32 -3.57
CA LEU A 2 12.69 4.86 -2.32
C LEU A 2 13.93 4.01 -2.00
N SER A 3 15.09 4.46 -2.45
CA SER A 3 16.37 3.92 -2.04
C SER A 3 16.55 4.28 -0.56
N ASN A 4 17.19 3.38 0.20
CA ASN A 4 17.73 3.70 1.52
C ASN A 4 16.76 4.00 2.66
N ARG A 5 15.70 3.20 2.81
CA ARG A 5 14.87 3.23 4.03
C ARG A 5 14.20 4.59 4.27
N GLU A 6 14.12 5.47 3.29
CA GLU A 6 13.51 6.79 3.46
C GLU A 6 12.01 6.74 3.17
N GLY A 7 11.22 7.49 3.93
CA GLY A 7 9.82 7.76 3.62
C GLY A 7 9.43 9.16 4.06
N PHE A 8 8.20 9.55 3.75
CA PHE A 8 7.72 10.89 4.05
C PHE A 8 7.36 11.07 5.52
N SER A 9 7.71 12.24 6.06
CA SER A 9 7.32 12.62 7.41
C SER A 9 5.80 12.77 7.56
N PRO A 10 5.24 12.63 8.78
CA PRO A 10 3.82 12.88 9.03
C PRO A 10 3.36 14.27 8.60
N TYR A 11 4.23 15.27 8.74
CA TYR A 11 3.96 16.63 8.29
C TYR A 11 3.73 16.68 6.78
N HIS A 12 4.67 16.12 6.01
CA HIS A 12 4.56 16.08 4.56
C HIS A 12 3.36 15.23 4.10
N LEU A 13 3.16 14.06 4.71
CA LEU A 13 2.02 13.19 4.42
C LEU A 13 0.68 13.89 4.64
N ARG A 14 0.48 14.56 5.79
CA ARG A 14 -0.75 15.34 6.03
C ARG A 14 -0.97 16.41 4.98
N SER A 15 0.07 17.15 4.61
CA SER A 15 0.00 18.20 3.58
C SER A 15 -0.42 17.62 2.22
N CYS A 16 0.16 16.50 1.82
CA CYS A 16 -0.22 15.77 0.61
C CYS A 16 -1.67 15.30 0.64
N LEU A 17 -2.12 14.72 1.75
CA LEU A 17 -3.50 14.23 1.88
C LEU A 17 -4.53 15.37 1.91
N LEU A 18 -4.22 16.50 2.55
CA LEU A 18 -5.08 17.67 2.55
C LEU A 18 -5.25 18.23 1.13
N LYS A 19 -4.16 18.36 0.37
CA LYS A 19 -4.22 18.79 -1.04
C LYS A 19 -5.00 17.80 -1.90
N ALA A 20 -4.81 16.49 -1.68
CA ALA A 20 -5.56 15.46 -2.38
C ALA A 20 -7.06 15.55 -2.08
N LYS A 21 -7.42 15.74 -0.81
CA LYS A 21 -8.81 15.93 -0.37
C LYS A 21 -9.43 17.20 -0.96
N GLU A 22 -8.75 18.34 -0.83
CA GLU A 22 -9.23 19.63 -1.36
C GLU A 22 -9.52 19.52 -2.87
N LYS A 23 -8.61 18.92 -3.63
CA LYS A 23 -8.80 18.75 -5.07
C LYS A 23 -9.93 17.76 -5.40
N LEU A 24 -10.06 16.65 -4.68
CA LEU A 24 -11.21 15.76 -4.84
C LEU A 24 -12.53 16.49 -4.59
N ASP A 25 -12.59 17.35 -3.59
CA ASP A 25 -13.81 18.02 -3.18
C ASP A 25 -14.14 19.26 -4.00
N SER A 26 -13.16 19.83 -4.71
CA SER A 26 -13.31 21.10 -5.44
C SER A 26 -13.29 20.96 -6.96
N ILE A 27 -12.63 19.95 -7.52
CA ILE A 27 -12.55 19.78 -8.98
C ILE A 27 -13.97 19.51 -9.51
N PRO A 28 -14.51 20.35 -10.41
CA PRO A 28 -15.80 20.09 -11.05
C PRO A 28 -15.74 18.80 -11.86
N GLY A 29 -16.83 18.01 -11.83
CA GLY A 29 -16.90 16.78 -12.61
C GLY A 29 -17.99 15.84 -12.13
N PRO A 30 -18.18 14.69 -12.81
CA PRO A 30 -19.15 13.70 -12.39
C PRO A 30 -18.81 13.22 -10.97
N HIS A 31 -19.83 12.83 -10.22
CA HIS A 31 -19.69 12.28 -8.87
C HIS A 31 -19.14 13.23 -7.77
N LEU A 32 -19.15 14.56 -7.98
CA LEU A 32 -18.70 15.54 -6.97
C LEU A 32 -19.35 15.33 -5.60
N LYS A 33 -20.68 15.08 -5.57
CA LYS A 33 -21.39 14.80 -4.32
C LYS A 33 -20.83 13.57 -3.61
N GLN A 34 -20.60 12.48 -4.35
CA GLN A 34 -20.01 11.26 -3.81
C GLN A 34 -18.55 11.46 -3.40
N ARG A 35 -17.78 12.33 -4.08
CA ARG A 35 -16.42 12.71 -3.66
C ARG A 35 -16.43 13.36 -2.29
N ASN A 36 -17.29 14.35 -2.10
CA ASN A 36 -17.43 15.06 -0.83
C ASN A 36 -17.87 14.13 0.32
N GLU A 37 -18.66 13.10 0.02
CA GLU A 37 -19.12 12.10 0.99
C GLU A 37 -18.03 11.07 1.34
N LEU A 38 -17.25 10.59 0.37
CA LEU A 38 -16.29 9.49 0.55
C LEU A 38 -14.87 9.93 0.88
N SER A 39 -14.45 11.14 0.49
CA SER A 39 -13.10 11.66 0.75
C SER A 39 -12.80 11.81 2.25
N PRO A 40 -13.73 12.23 3.14
CA PRO A 40 -13.47 12.32 4.58
C PRO A 40 -13.21 10.95 5.20
N ASP A 41 -14.01 9.92 4.89
CA ASP A 41 -13.82 8.58 5.45
C ASP A 41 -12.53 7.92 5.01
N TRP A 42 -12.08 8.25 3.80
CA TRP A 42 -10.90 7.67 3.21
C TRP A 42 -9.62 8.38 3.65
N LEU A 43 -9.51 9.67 3.38
CA LEU A 43 -8.29 10.46 3.64
C LEU A 43 -8.31 11.07 5.04
N GLY A 44 -9.48 11.39 5.59
CA GLY A 44 -9.63 12.06 6.88
C GLY A 44 -9.02 11.29 8.04
N TRP A 45 -9.23 9.97 8.10
CA TRP A 45 -8.61 9.15 9.16
C TRP A 45 -7.08 9.30 9.21
N TRP A 46 -6.43 9.37 8.05
CA TRP A 46 -4.99 9.58 7.97
C TRP A 46 -4.59 11.01 8.29
N ILE A 47 -5.36 12.00 7.84
CA ILE A 47 -5.14 13.41 8.16
C ILE A 47 -5.17 13.61 9.67
N ASP A 48 -6.20 13.09 10.36
CA ASP A 48 -6.34 13.15 11.82
C ASP A 48 -5.20 12.41 12.51
N ARG A 49 -4.82 11.23 11.99
CA ARG A 49 -3.70 10.46 12.54
C ARG A 49 -2.39 11.23 12.44
N PHE A 50 -2.12 11.87 11.31
CA PHE A 50 -0.91 12.65 11.13
C PHE A 50 -0.90 13.91 11.97
N GLU A 51 -2.06 14.56 12.15
CA GLU A 51 -2.20 15.71 13.05
C GLU A 51 -1.83 15.36 14.49
N GLN A 52 -2.25 14.19 14.98
CA GLN A 52 -1.96 13.73 16.34
C GLN A 52 -0.47 13.48 16.59
N ILE A 53 0.27 13.04 15.58
CA ILE A 53 1.69 12.67 15.71
C ILE A 53 2.64 13.78 15.24
N GLN A 54 2.12 14.88 14.68
CA GLN A 54 2.94 15.95 14.11
C GLN A 54 3.86 16.65 15.11
N ASN A 55 3.47 16.67 16.38
CA ASN A 55 4.28 17.29 17.44
C ASN A 55 5.61 16.56 17.69
N ASP A 56 5.75 15.31 17.22
CA ASP A 56 6.89 14.44 17.53
C ASP A 56 7.93 14.37 16.40
N TYR A 57 7.69 15.01 15.25
CA TYR A 57 8.55 14.90 14.07
C TYR A 57 9.01 16.26 13.54
N SER A 58 10.23 16.28 12.99
CA SER A 58 10.79 17.45 12.32
C SER A 58 9.95 17.86 11.10
N HIS A 59 10.09 19.11 10.67
CA HIS A 59 9.51 19.61 9.42
C HIS A 59 10.22 19.05 8.17
N ASP A 60 11.09 18.05 8.34
CA ASP A 60 11.81 17.41 7.24
C ASP A 60 10.82 16.71 6.31
N ILE A 61 11.13 16.69 5.02
CA ILE A 61 10.28 16.06 4.01
C ILE A 61 10.42 14.53 4.10
N LEU A 62 11.67 14.06 4.23
CA LEU A 62 12.01 12.65 4.31
C LEU A 62 12.55 12.31 5.69
N ILE A 63 12.26 11.10 6.14
CA ILE A 63 12.74 10.52 7.38
C ILE A 63 13.11 9.06 7.16
N HIS A 64 14.06 8.57 7.94
CA HIS A 64 14.50 7.19 7.86
C HIS A 64 13.53 6.24 8.59
N HIS A 65 13.26 5.10 7.97
CA HIS A 65 12.33 4.06 8.37
C HIS A 65 12.96 2.68 8.23
N GLN A 66 13.23 2.05 9.38
CA GLN A 66 13.80 0.70 9.44
C GLN A 66 12.88 -0.38 8.83
N ASN A 67 11.59 -0.08 8.66
CA ASN A 67 10.57 -0.98 8.14
C ASN A 67 10.57 -1.06 6.61
N PHE A 68 11.33 -0.22 5.91
CA PHE A 68 11.42 -0.23 4.45
C PHE A 68 12.58 -1.09 4.01
N ALA A 69 12.31 -1.97 3.05
CA ALA A 69 13.28 -2.91 2.53
C ALA A 69 13.13 -3.02 1.02
N THR A 70 14.24 -3.28 0.32
CA THR A 70 14.15 -3.81 -1.04
C THR A 70 13.68 -5.26 -0.95
N PHE A 71 12.94 -5.72 -1.96
CA PHE A 71 12.36 -7.07 -1.93
C PHE A 71 13.42 -8.16 -1.68
N TYR A 72 14.56 -8.08 -2.38
CA TYR A 72 15.63 -9.06 -2.26
C TYR A 72 16.37 -9.00 -0.91
N SER A 73 16.25 -7.91 -0.15
CA SER A 73 16.87 -7.80 1.18
C SER A 73 16.09 -8.52 2.29
N ILE A 74 14.83 -8.87 2.07
CA ILE A 74 13.90 -9.40 3.09
C ILE A 74 14.45 -10.66 3.77
N GLN A 75 14.97 -11.61 3.01
CA GLN A 75 15.49 -12.87 3.55
C GLN A 75 16.70 -12.69 4.48
N TYR A 76 17.43 -11.57 4.32
CA TYR A 76 18.57 -11.22 5.16
C TYR A 76 18.16 -10.40 6.39
N ILE A 77 17.04 -9.67 6.30
CA ILE A 77 16.46 -8.91 7.41
C ILE A 77 15.75 -9.85 8.40
N ILE A 78 15.11 -10.91 7.91
CA ILE A 78 14.36 -11.86 8.74
C ILE A 78 15.19 -13.11 9.02
N PRO A 79 15.69 -13.30 10.26
CA PRO A 79 16.41 -14.50 10.63
C PRO A 79 15.57 -15.76 10.40
N PRO A 80 16.15 -16.89 9.96
CA PRO A 80 15.41 -18.14 9.71
C PRO A 80 14.49 -18.57 10.84
N ARG A 81 14.94 -18.44 12.09
CA ARG A 81 14.15 -18.77 13.30
C ARG A 81 12.89 -17.92 13.50
N LEU A 82 12.83 -16.73 12.90
CA LEU A 82 11.70 -15.80 13.06
C LEU A 82 10.71 -15.88 11.89
N ARG A 83 11.09 -16.47 10.75
CA ARG A 83 10.23 -16.60 9.55
C ARG A 83 8.84 -17.19 9.81
N PRO A 84 8.66 -18.16 10.73
CA PRO A 84 7.33 -18.67 11.11
C PRO A 84 6.35 -17.60 11.64
N ASN A 85 6.86 -16.45 12.08
CA ASN A 85 6.06 -15.33 12.60
C ASN A 85 5.74 -14.29 11.53
N TYR A 86 6.16 -14.47 10.28
CA TYR A 86 5.92 -13.52 9.19
C TYR A 86 4.89 -14.03 8.20
N GLY A 87 4.14 -13.10 7.61
CA GLY A 87 3.24 -13.41 6.51
C GLY A 87 3.23 -12.31 5.46
N THR A 88 3.14 -12.67 4.19
CA THR A 88 3.06 -11.70 3.09
C THR A 88 1.63 -11.25 2.86
N LEU A 89 1.45 -9.97 2.56
CA LEU A 89 0.22 -9.42 1.98
C LEU A 89 0.59 -8.66 0.70
N PHE A 90 0.11 -9.14 -0.44
CA PHE A 90 0.30 -8.50 -1.74
C PHE A 90 -0.78 -7.46 -1.97
N VAL A 91 -0.39 -6.25 -2.35
CA VAL A 91 -1.31 -5.12 -2.42
C VAL A 91 -1.02 -4.24 -3.63
N ALA A 92 -2.06 -3.85 -4.37
CA ALA A 92 -1.92 -2.90 -5.48
C ALA A 92 -2.12 -1.46 -4.98
N GLY A 93 -3.35 -1.12 -4.60
CA GLY A 93 -3.70 0.23 -4.13
C GLY A 93 -3.29 0.50 -2.68
N PHE A 94 -3.81 -0.25 -1.70
CA PHE A 94 -3.43 -0.13 -0.28
C PHE A 94 -3.36 1.29 0.34
N GLU A 95 -4.31 2.16 0.01
CA GLU A 95 -4.34 3.56 0.46
C GLU A 95 -4.88 3.71 1.90
N GLY A 96 -4.77 2.64 2.70
CA GLY A 96 -5.17 2.63 4.10
C GLY A 96 -6.64 2.98 4.39
N GLY A 97 -7.57 2.71 3.47
CA GLY A 97 -9.02 2.78 3.74
C GLY A 97 -9.48 1.73 4.77
N PRO A 98 -10.75 1.76 5.20
CA PRO A 98 -11.21 0.92 6.31
C PRO A 98 -10.96 -0.59 6.12
N ASN A 99 -11.11 -1.13 4.90
CA ASN A 99 -10.78 -2.55 4.62
C ASN A 99 -9.31 -2.87 4.89
N HIS A 100 -8.39 -2.01 4.46
CA HIS A 100 -6.96 -2.19 4.68
C HIS A 100 -6.61 -2.08 6.16
N ARG A 101 -7.21 -1.12 6.88
CA ARG A 101 -7.01 -0.97 8.32
C ARG A 101 -7.51 -2.19 9.08
N ASN A 102 -8.70 -2.69 8.73
CA ASN A 102 -9.25 -3.92 9.30
C ASN A 102 -8.35 -5.13 9.03
N ALA A 103 -7.84 -5.27 7.80
CA ALA A 103 -6.88 -6.32 7.46
C ALA A 103 -5.61 -6.25 8.32
N LEU A 104 -5.04 -5.06 8.53
CA LEU A 104 -3.87 -4.87 9.39
C LEU A 104 -4.16 -5.22 10.86
N TYR A 105 -5.32 -4.82 11.40
CA TYR A 105 -5.74 -5.21 12.75
C TYR A 105 -5.89 -6.72 12.90
N GLN A 106 -6.47 -7.40 11.91
CA GLN A 106 -6.61 -8.86 11.93
C GLN A 106 -5.26 -9.57 11.88
N ILE A 107 -4.34 -9.11 11.02
CA ILE A 107 -2.98 -9.68 10.95
C ILE A 107 -2.26 -9.52 12.30
N SER A 108 -2.35 -8.33 12.91
CA SER A 108 -1.79 -8.07 14.24
C SER A 108 -2.40 -8.99 15.31
N ALA A 109 -3.72 -9.19 15.30
CA ALA A 109 -4.41 -10.09 16.23
C ALA A 109 -3.98 -11.55 16.09
N LYS A 110 -3.62 -11.98 14.87
CA LYS A 110 -3.06 -13.31 14.58
C LYS A 110 -1.58 -13.44 15.00
N ARG A 111 -0.96 -12.39 15.55
CA ARG A 111 0.43 -12.33 16.02
C ARG A 111 1.47 -12.60 14.92
N TYR A 112 1.16 -12.20 13.70
CA TYR A 112 2.12 -12.21 12.60
C TYR A 112 2.65 -10.81 12.33
N THR A 113 3.93 -10.74 11.97
CA THR A 113 4.54 -9.54 11.41
C THR A 113 4.30 -9.53 9.90
N PRO A 114 3.53 -8.56 9.35
CA PRO A 114 3.27 -8.53 7.93
C PRO A 114 4.48 -8.09 7.12
N ILE A 115 4.64 -8.69 5.94
CA ILE A 115 5.46 -8.18 4.83
C ILE A 115 4.47 -7.66 3.79
N ILE A 116 4.30 -6.33 3.73
CA ILE A 116 3.41 -5.68 2.78
C ILE A 116 4.18 -5.44 1.48
N ILE A 117 3.75 -6.10 0.41
CA ILE A 117 4.41 -6.06 -0.90
C ILE A 117 3.51 -5.27 -1.85
N PHE A 118 3.92 -4.05 -2.17
CA PHE A 118 3.22 -3.18 -3.09
C PHE A 118 3.52 -3.53 -4.56
N GLU A 119 2.52 -3.47 -5.41
CA GLU A 119 2.74 -3.42 -6.86
C GLU A 119 3.49 -2.15 -7.28
N GLN A 120 4.30 -2.27 -8.34
CA GLN A 120 4.94 -1.12 -8.98
C GLN A 120 3.90 -0.24 -9.69
N GLU A 121 4.21 1.04 -9.93
CA GLU A 121 3.29 1.91 -10.70
C GLU A 121 3.03 1.39 -12.12
N SER A 122 4.02 0.76 -12.77
CA SER A 122 3.87 0.11 -14.08
C SER A 122 2.90 -1.08 -14.09
N TYR A 123 2.56 -1.67 -12.93
CA TYR A 123 1.51 -2.68 -12.82
C TYR A 123 0.16 -2.16 -13.35
N PHE A 124 -0.13 -0.88 -13.11
CA PHE A 124 -1.41 -0.29 -13.49
C PHE A 124 -1.54 -0.02 -15.00
N GLU A 125 -0.47 -0.16 -15.78
CA GLU A 125 -0.54 -0.17 -17.24
C GLU A 125 -1.31 -1.40 -17.75
N LEU A 126 -1.18 -2.53 -17.05
CA LEU A 126 -1.89 -3.78 -17.34
C LEU A 126 -3.28 -3.84 -16.70
N PHE A 127 -3.46 -3.16 -15.57
CA PHE A 127 -4.69 -3.19 -14.76
C PHE A 127 -5.24 -1.77 -14.51
N LYS A 128 -5.60 -1.06 -15.59
CA LYS A 128 -6.00 0.36 -15.56
C LYS A 128 -7.23 0.66 -14.71
N ASP A 129 -8.10 -0.33 -14.53
CA ASP A 129 -9.27 -0.24 -13.65
C ASP A 129 -8.88 -0.08 -12.16
N ARG A 130 -7.66 -0.46 -11.78
CA ARG A 130 -7.19 -0.52 -10.39
C ARG A 130 -6.30 0.63 -9.93
N LEU A 131 -6.19 1.69 -10.74
CA LEU A 131 -5.34 2.84 -10.42
C LEU A 131 -5.63 3.40 -9.01
N PRO A 132 -4.60 3.56 -8.16
CA PRO A 132 -4.73 4.20 -6.87
C PRO A 132 -4.89 5.71 -7.05
N LEU A 133 -5.36 6.39 -6.01
CA LEU A 133 -5.43 7.86 -5.98
C LEU A 133 -4.08 8.50 -5.62
N LEU A 134 -3.35 7.89 -4.69
CA LEU A 134 -2.11 8.37 -4.10
C LEU A 134 -0.89 7.69 -4.77
N PRO A 135 0.23 8.39 -4.95
CA PRO A 135 1.49 7.80 -5.42
C PRO A 135 2.01 6.72 -4.47
N LEU A 136 2.69 5.71 -5.02
CA LEU A 136 3.30 4.59 -4.28
C LEU A 136 4.07 5.02 -3.03
N GLU A 137 4.93 6.02 -3.14
CA GLU A 137 5.79 6.47 -2.04
C GLU A 137 4.98 7.04 -0.87
N ILE A 138 3.88 7.73 -1.17
CA ILE A 138 2.94 8.24 -0.16
C ILE A 138 2.25 7.06 0.52
N ARG A 139 1.74 6.10 -0.27
CA ARG A 139 1.01 4.93 0.23
C ARG A 139 1.88 4.07 1.15
N MET A 140 3.13 3.82 0.77
CA MET A 140 4.10 3.10 1.60
C MET A 140 4.44 3.87 2.89
N SER A 141 4.71 5.16 2.79
CA SER A 141 5.07 6.04 3.93
C SER A 141 3.95 6.11 4.97
N MET A 142 2.69 6.11 4.54
CA MET A 142 1.55 6.11 5.46
C MET A 142 1.55 4.91 6.41
N LEU A 143 1.92 3.71 5.94
CA LEU A 143 1.81 2.49 6.73
C LEU A 143 2.65 2.48 8.01
N LYS A 144 3.80 3.16 8.02
CA LYS A 144 4.64 3.22 9.22
C LYS A 144 3.93 3.87 10.40
N PHE A 145 2.97 4.74 10.13
CA PHE A 145 2.22 5.49 11.14
C PHE A 145 0.89 4.83 11.51
N PHE A 146 0.57 3.69 10.90
CA PHE A 146 -0.53 2.87 11.34
C PHE A 146 -0.27 2.39 12.78
N PRO A 147 -1.25 2.53 13.71
CA PRO A 147 -1.05 2.15 15.10
C PRO A 147 -0.59 0.70 15.27
N GLY A 148 0.54 0.50 15.96
CA GLY A 148 1.10 -0.82 16.23
C GLY A 148 1.69 -1.54 15.01
N PHE A 149 1.94 -0.84 13.89
CA PHE A 149 2.54 -1.47 12.71
C PHE A 149 4.05 -1.71 12.90
N GLU A 150 4.40 -2.99 12.96
CA GLU A 150 5.79 -3.48 13.05
C GLU A 150 6.23 -4.23 11.79
N GLY A 151 5.43 -4.19 10.73
CA GLY A 151 5.69 -4.93 9.49
C GLY A 151 6.81 -4.36 8.62
N ILE A 152 7.21 -5.16 7.63
CA ILE A 152 8.11 -4.74 6.55
C ILE A 152 7.26 -4.23 5.39
N VAL A 153 7.69 -3.15 4.74
CA VAL A 153 7.08 -2.61 3.53
C VAL A 153 8.10 -2.65 2.40
N THR A 154 7.70 -3.21 1.27
CA THR A 154 8.53 -3.34 0.07
C THR A 154 7.66 -3.13 -1.18
N VAL A 155 8.33 -3.00 -2.33
CA VAL A 155 7.72 -3.06 -3.65
C VAL A 155 8.05 -4.40 -4.29
N SER A 156 7.14 -4.95 -5.12
CA SER A 156 7.40 -6.11 -5.95
C SER A 156 8.59 -5.83 -6.87
N PRO A 157 9.55 -6.77 -7.01
CA PRO A 157 10.76 -6.53 -7.80
C PRO A 157 10.49 -6.51 -9.30
N THR A 158 9.36 -7.06 -9.74
CA THR A 158 8.94 -7.12 -11.14
C THR A 158 7.45 -6.80 -11.25
N VAL A 159 6.95 -6.69 -12.48
CA VAL A 159 5.52 -6.72 -12.77
C VAL A 159 5.19 -8.03 -13.49
N PRO A 160 3.96 -8.56 -13.35
CA PRO A 160 3.53 -9.70 -14.17
C PRO A 160 3.59 -9.35 -15.66
N ILE A 161 4.00 -10.29 -16.50
CA ILE A 161 3.95 -10.09 -17.96
C ILE A 161 2.57 -10.45 -18.53
N PRO A 162 2.13 -9.85 -19.66
CA PRO A 162 0.85 -10.19 -20.27
C PRO A 162 0.70 -11.69 -20.52
N GLY A 163 -0.45 -12.26 -20.10
CA GLY A 163 -0.73 -13.69 -20.24
C GLY A 163 -0.05 -14.61 -19.22
N GLN A 164 0.76 -14.07 -18.30
CA GLN A 164 1.35 -14.86 -17.22
C GLN A 164 0.28 -15.35 -16.23
N ASP A 165 0.46 -16.56 -15.73
CA ASP A 165 -0.27 -17.05 -14.56
C ASP A 165 0.07 -16.19 -13.33
N LEU A 166 -0.85 -15.29 -12.98
CA LEU A 166 -0.72 -14.39 -11.85
C LEU A 166 -0.58 -15.17 -10.53
N ASN A 167 -1.22 -16.31 -10.38
CA ASN A 167 -1.10 -17.08 -9.16
C ASN A 167 0.30 -17.66 -9.00
N GLN A 168 0.83 -18.27 -10.05
CA GLN A 168 2.20 -18.79 -10.03
C GLN A 168 3.23 -17.67 -9.82
N TYR A 169 3.00 -16.50 -10.43
CA TYR A 169 3.82 -15.31 -10.22
C TYR A 169 3.89 -14.91 -8.74
N TYR A 170 2.73 -14.71 -8.09
CA TYR A 170 2.71 -14.33 -6.66
C TYR A 170 3.15 -15.45 -5.73
N ALA A 171 2.92 -16.72 -6.08
CA ALA A 171 3.42 -17.86 -5.32
C ALA A 171 4.96 -17.90 -5.32
N ASN A 172 5.59 -17.56 -6.45
CA ASN A 172 7.04 -17.45 -6.54
C ASN A 172 7.58 -16.31 -5.70
N LEU A 173 6.95 -15.12 -5.75
CA LEU A 173 7.33 -14.00 -4.89
C LEU A 173 7.18 -14.36 -3.40
N HIS A 174 6.07 -14.97 -3.01
CA HIS A 174 5.86 -15.41 -1.62
C HIS A 174 7.00 -16.34 -1.16
N ARG A 175 7.33 -17.35 -1.97
CA ARG A 175 8.41 -18.31 -1.66
C ARG A 175 9.76 -17.62 -1.44
N GLN A 176 10.07 -16.59 -2.22
CA GLN A 176 11.33 -15.84 -2.10
C GLN A 176 11.42 -15.03 -0.79
N THR A 177 10.29 -14.66 -0.19
CA THR A 177 10.29 -14.02 1.14
C THR A 177 10.50 -15.01 2.28
N GLU A 178 10.29 -16.31 2.01
CA GLU A 178 10.28 -17.39 3.00
C GLU A 178 9.33 -17.15 4.19
N ALA A 179 8.34 -16.27 4.01
CA ALA A 179 7.30 -16.03 5.00
C ALA A 179 6.41 -17.27 5.14
N PHE A 180 5.79 -17.42 6.30
CA PHE A 180 5.06 -18.64 6.65
C PHE A 180 3.62 -18.65 6.14
N VAL A 181 3.02 -17.46 6.01
CA VAL A 181 1.61 -17.28 5.67
C VAL A 181 1.48 -16.31 4.50
N CYS A 182 0.54 -16.56 3.59
CA CYS A 182 0.17 -15.59 2.56
C CYS A 182 -1.25 -15.10 2.84
N PHE A 183 -1.39 -13.90 3.41
CA PHE A 183 -2.69 -13.36 3.80
C PHE A 183 -3.58 -13.10 2.59
N VAL A 184 -4.88 -13.39 2.74
CA VAL A 184 -5.88 -13.18 1.72
C VAL A 184 -7.26 -12.92 2.34
N ASP A 185 -8.03 -12.04 1.71
CA ASP A 185 -9.43 -11.77 2.06
C ASP A 185 -10.30 -12.96 1.67
N GLU A 186 -11.24 -13.37 2.53
CA GLU A 186 -12.13 -14.51 2.29
C GLU A 186 -13.06 -14.34 1.07
N ASN A 187 -13.34 -13.10 0.66
CA ASN A 187 -14.14 -12.80 -0.53
C ASN A 187 -13.28 -12.64 -1.80
N ASP A 188 -11.97 -12.86 -1.74
CA ASP A 188 -11.15 -12.85 -2.95
C ASP A 188 -11.59 -14.01 -3.87
N PRO A 189 -11.86 -13.77 -5.17
CA PRO A 189 -12.31 -14.83 -6.07
C PRO A 189 -11.29 -15.97 -6.24
N ASN A 190 -10.02 -15.73 -5.88
CA ASN A 190 -8.96 -16.73 -5.89
C ASN A 190 -8.51 -17.10 -4.46
N TRP A 191 -9.36 -16.87 -3.45
CA TRP A 191 -9.04 -17.06 -2.03
C TRP A 191 -8.41 -18.41 -1.72
N GLU A 192 -9.02 -19.51 -2.19
CA GLU A 192 -8.55 -20.88 -1.92
C GLU A 192 -7.14 -21.12 -2.49
N MET A 193 -6.88 -20.61 -3.70
CA MET A 193 -5.58 -20.71 -4.33
C MET A 193 -4.52 -19.87 -3.61
N LYS A 194 -4.89 -18.66 -3.18
CA LYS A 194 -4.01 -17.69 -2.52
C LYS A 194 -3.62 -18.13 -1.11
N ARG A 195 -4.56 -18.63 -0.31
CA ARG A 195 -4.29 -19.07 1.07
C ARG A 195 -3.31 -20.25 1.10
N ASN A 196 -3.33 -21.10 0.06
CA ASN A 196 -2.47 -22.28 -0.07
C ASN A 196 -1.04 -21.96 -0.55
N ARG A 197 -0.69 -20.68 -0.74
CA ARG A 197 0.70 -20.29 -1.07
C ARG A 197 1.64 -20.44 0.13
N GLY A 198 1.12 -20.25 1.33
CA GLY A 198 1.86 -20.37 2.59
C GLY A 198 1.84 -21.77 3.19
N ILE A 199 2.60 -21.94 4.27
CA ILE A 199 2.73 -23.19 5.01
C ILE A 199 1.52 -23.40 5.96
N LYS A 200 0.92 -22.31 6.46
CA LYS A 200 -0.29 -22.34 7.29
C LYS A 200 -1.49 -21.64 6.64
N PRO A 201 -2.20 -22.32 5.73
CA PRO A 201 -3.37 -21.76 5.04
C PRO A 201 -4.56 -21.47 5.96
N GLU A 202 -4.65 -22.11 7.13
CA GLU A 202 -5.66 -21.83 8.17
C GLU A 202 -5.50 -20.43 8.78
N ASP A 203 -4.26 -19.95 8.91
CA ASP A 203 -3.97 -18.63 9.48
C ASP A 203 -4.03 -17.50 8.43
N ALA A 204 -4.01 -17.84 7.15
CA ALA A 204 -3.97 -16.92 6.01
C ALA A 204 -5.23 -16.08 5.80
N THR A 205 -6.40 -16.57 6.23
CA THR A 205 -7.67 -15.93 5.87
C THR A 205 -7.95 -14.71 6.74
N LEU A 206 -8.28 -13.60 6.09
CA LEU A 206 -8.79 -12.37 6.69
C LEU A 206 -10.30 -12.27 6.43
N THR A 207 -11.06 -12.03 7.48
CA THR A 207 -12.51 -11.83 7.39
C THR A 207 -12.80 -10.54 6.63
N HIS A 208 -13.73 -10.62 5.70
CA HIS A 208 -14.09 -9.49 4.87
C HIS A 208 -14.74 -8.39 5.72
N PHE A 209 -14.36 -7.15 5.44
CA PHE A 209 -15.01 -6.00 6.05
C PHE A 209 -16.00 -5.40 5.04
N ASN A 210 -17.28 -5.40 5.38
CA ASN A 210 -18.39 -5.01 4.51
C ASN A 210 -18.43 -3.49 4.25
N VAL A 211 -17.40 -2.97 3.60
CA VAL A 211 -17.39 -1.64 3.00
C VAL A 211 -16.74 -1.69 1.61
N PRO A 212 -17.04 -0.73 0.73
CA PRO A 212 -16.50 -0.74 -0.64
C PRO A 212 -14.97 -0.77 -0.65
N SER A 213 -14.42 -1.54 -1.59
CA SER A 213 -12.96 -1.67 -1.79
C SER A 213 -12.34 -0.35 -2.24
N THR A 214 -11.02 -0.24 -2.16
CA THR A 214 -10.31 0.95 -2.67
C THR A 214 -10.57 1.15 -4.15
N SER A 215 -10.49 0.10 -4.98
CA SER A 215 -10.79 0.20 -6.41
C SER A 215 -12.21 0.70 -6.68
N GLU A 216 -13.21 0.19 -5.94
CA GLU A 216 -14.59 0.64 -6.07
C GLU A 216 -14.76 2.10 -5.61
N ARG A 217 -14.11 2.49 -4.52
CA ARG A 217 -14.10 3.90 -4.06
C ARG A 217 -13.46 4.78 -5.11
N VAL A 218 -12.27 4.44 -5.61
CA VAL A 218 -11.58 5.22 -6.64
C VAL A 218 -12.44 5.30 -7.90
N ALA A 219 -13.07 4.21 -8.33
CA ALA A 219 -13.97 4.21 -9.50
C ALA A 219 -15.17 5.15 -9.30
N ARG A 220 -15.71 5.24 -8.09
CA ARG A 220 -16.79 6.18 -7.73
C ARG A 220 -16.31 7.63 -7.60
N LEU A 221 -15.01 7.85 -7.45
CA LEU A 221 -14.39 9.16 -7.26
C LEU A 221 -13.81 9.74 -8.56
N ARG A 222 -13.40 8.88 -9.50
CA ARG A 222 -12.72 9.27 -10.74
C ARG A 222 -13.66 9.99 -11.72
N PRO A 223 -13.30 11.20 -12.21
CA PRO A 223 -13.79 11.68 -13.50
C PRO A 223 -13.41 10.68 -14.61
N ARG A 224 -14.12 10.67 -15.74
CA ARG A 224 -13.79 9.77 -16.88
C ARG A 224 -12.34 9.91 -17.39
N ASP A 225 -11.65 11.00 -17.08
CA ASP A 225 -10.28 11.32 -17.57
C ASP A 225 -9.20 11.16 -16.47
N ALA A 226 -9.05 9.93 -15.97
CA ALA A 226 -8.29 9.57 -14.76
C ALA A 226 -6.77 9.77 -14.80
N GLU A 227 -6.11 9.72 -15.96
CA GLU A 227 -4.66 9.96 -16.09
C GLU A 227 -4.25 11.39 -15.69
N SER A 228 -5.18 12.34 -15.82
CA SER A 228 -4.94 13.72 -15.41
C SER A 228 -4.93 13.89 -13.89
N LEU A 229 -5.56 13.00 -13.11
CA LEU A 229 -5.82 13.29 -11.70
C LEU A 229 -4.59 13.11 -10.82
N GLN A 230 -3.81 12.04 -10.88
CA GLN A 230 -2.56 11.95 -10.07
C GLN A 230 -1.57 13.06 -10.44
N THR A 231 -1.36 13.26 -11.74
CA THR A 231 -0.54 14.35 -12.29
C THR A 231 -1.04 15.72 -11.84
N THR A 232 -2.35 15.95 -11.81
CA THR A 232 -2.96 17.21 -11.35
C THR A 232 -3.00 17.32 -9.84
N LEU A 233 -3.19 16.23 -9.10
CA LEU A 233 -3.25 16.18 -7.64
C LEU A 233 -1.89 16.50 -7.04
N PHE A 234 -0.83 15.98 -7.65
CA PHE A 234 0.54 16.09 -7.17
C PHE A 234 1.43 17.00 -8.04
N SER A 235 0.91 17.68 -9.07
CA SER A 235 1.63 18.76 -9.75
C SER A 235 2.02 19.86 -8.75
N GLY A 236 3.33 20.12 -8.67
CA GLY A 236 3.90 21.09 -7.71
C GLY A 236 4.26 20.53 -6.33
N ILE A 237 3.98 19.25 -6.05
CA ILE A 237 4.61 18.55 -4.91
C ILE A 237 5.94 18.00 -5.43
N LYS A 238 7.06 18.62 -5.03
CA LYS A 238 8.39 18.02 -5.24
C LYS A 238 8.44 16.74 -4.43
N ILE A 239 8.08 15.62 -5.03
CA ILE A 239 8.48 14.29 -4.56
C ILE A 239 9.99 14.26 -4.89
N PRO A 240 10.89 14.25 -3.90
CA PRO A 240 12.31 14.08 -4.16
C PRO A 240 12.53 12.66 -4.66
N ILE A 241 12.32 12.46 -5.96
CA ILE A 241 12.57 11.19 -6.62
C ILE A 241 14.06 11.18 -6.96
N SER A 242 14.87 10.52 -6.14
CA SER A 242 16.15 9.97 -6.63
C SER A 242 15.80 8.76 -7.49
N LEU A 243 15.71 8.98 -8.80
CA LEU A 243 15.77 7.93 -9.82
C LEU A 243 17.19 7.96 -10.37
N GLU A 244 18.14 7.41 -9.63
CA GLU A 244 19.34 6.85 -10.24
C GLU A 244 19.12 5.34 -10.26
N PRO A 245 19.12 4.69 -11.43
CA PRO A 245 19.30 3.25 -11.48
C PRO A 245 20.68 2.98 -10.90
N GLU A 246 20.77 2.25 -9.79
CA GLU A 246 22.05 1.61 -9.46
C GLU A 246 22.37 0.69 -10.64
N GLU A 247 23.40 1.07 -11.39
CA GLU A 247 24.05 0.20 -12.36
C GLU A 247 24.41 -1.09 -11.64
N ILE A 248 23.72 -2.17 -12.01
CA ILE A 248 24.09 -3.51 -11.60
C ILE A 248 25.43 -3.81 -12.30
N LEU A 249 26.51 -3.81 -11.50
CA LEU A 249 27.78 -4.45 -11.84
C LEU A 249 27.62 -5.97 -11.92
#